data_AF-A0A1J3JFD3-F1
#
_entry.id   AF-A0A1J3JFD3-F1
#
_cell.length_a   1.000
_cell.length_b   1.000
_cell.length_c   1.000
_cell.angle_alpha   90.00
_cell.angle_beta   90.00
_cell.angle_gamma   90.00
#
_symmetry.space_group_name_H-M   'P 1'
#
loop_
_entity.id
_entity.type
_entity.pdbx_description
1 polymer ?
#
loop_
_entity_poly.entity_id
_entity_poly.type
_entity_poly.pdbx_seq_one_letter_code
_entity_poly.pdbx_strand_id
1 'polypeptide(L)'
;SEPAFCGLASLSMVLNSLSIDPGRKWKGPWRWFDESMLECCEPLEKMKDKGISFGKVVCLAHSSGAKVEAFRTNQSTIDDFRKNVMKCSTSDNFHMISTYHRGVFKQTGTGHFSPIGGYNAERDMALILDVARFKYPPHWVPLKLLWDAMDSIDQSTGRRRGFMLISRPHREPGLLYTLSCKDESWNSIAKYLKEDVPRLVSS
;
A
#
# COMPACT_ATOMS: atom_id res chain seq x y z
N SER A 1 11.22 1.86 14.47
CA SER A 1 11.03 1.60 13.04
C SER A 1 12.15 0.72 12.57
N GLU A 2 11.81 -0.42 11.99
CA GLU A 2 12.77 -1.33 11.36
C GLU A 2 13.21 -0.72 10.01
N PRO A 3 14.52 -0.49 9.75
CA PRO A 3 14.99 0.13 8.51
C PRO A 3 14.45 -0.50 7.21
N ALA A 4 14.26 -1.83 7.18
CA ALA A 4 13.77 -2.53 6.00
C ALA A 4 12.25 -2.41 5.78
N PHE A 5 11.49 -1.94 6.78
CA PHE A 5 10.03 -1.99 6.80
C PHE A 5 9.34 -0.76 6.21
N CYS A 6 10.05 0.10 5.46
CA CYS A 6 9.45 1.31 4.89
C CYS A 6 8.17 1.04 4.06
N GLY A 7 8.10 -0.08 3.33
CA GLY A 7 6.89 -0.49 2.61
C GLY A 7 5.71 -0.83 3.54
N LEU A 8 5.98 -1.58 4.61
CA LEU A 8 4.98 -1.96 5.62
C LEU A 8 4.51 -0.74 6.42
N ALA A 9 5.44 0.12 6.84
CA ALA A 9 5.17 1.35 7.56
C ALA A 9 4.24 2.27 6.75
N SER A 10 4.59 2.48 5.47
CA SER A 10 3.79 3.28 4.55
C SER A 10 2.39 2.71 4.38
N LEU A 11 2.29 1.38 4.22
CA LEU A 11 1.01 0.70 4.05
C LEU A 11 0.15 0.77 5.31
N SER A 12 0.71 0.52 6.49
CA SER A 12 -0.02 0.66 7.77
C SER A 12 -0.58 2.07 7.95
N MET A 13 0.20 3.11 7.63
CA MET A 13 -0.28 4.49 7.67
C MET A 13 -1.50 4.71 6.78
N VAL A 14 -1.43 4.26 5.53
CA VAL A 14 -2.51 4.46 4.55
C VAL A 14 -3.75 3.61 4.86
N LEU A 15 -3.58 2.35 5.30
CA LEU A 15 -4.72 1.51 5.70
C LEU A 15 -5.45 2.08 6.91
N ASN A 16 -4.70 2.61 7.88
CA ASN A 16 -5.27 3.25 9.07
C ASN A 16 -5.96 4.58 8.72
N SER A 17 -5.40 5.40 7.83
CA SER A 17 -6.07 6.64 7.40
C SER A 17 -7.38 6.35 6.65
N LEU A 18 -7.43 5.25 5.89
CA LEU A 18 -8.64 4.73 5.26
C LEU A 18 -9.56 3.97 6.24
N SER A 19 -9.23 3.92 7.53
CA SER A 19 -9.98 3.18 8.56
C SER A 19 -10.37 1.76 8.12
N ILE A 20 -9.49 1.08 7.39
CA ILE A 20 -9.70 -0.32 7.01
C ILE A 20 -9.47 -1.17 8.26
N ASP A 21 -10.43 -2.04 8.56
CA ASP A 21 -10.39 -2.89 9.73
C ASP A 21 -9.42 -4.08 9.49
N PRO A 22 -8.37 -4.24 10.31
CA PRO A 22 -7.45 -5.38 10.18
C PRO A 22 -8.10 -6.72 10.58
N GLY A 23 -9.31 -6.72 11.13
CA GLY A 23 -10.02 -7.94 11.56
C GLY A 23 -9.45 -8.58 12.82
N ARG A 24 -8.41 -7.96 13.42
CA ARG A 24 -7.76 -8.43 14.64
C ARG A 24 -7.33 -7.27 15.55
N LYS A 25 -7.12 -7.57 16.82
CA LYS A 25 -6.69 -6.58 17.83
C LYS A 25 -5.21 -6.25 17.67
N TRP A 26 -4.87 -4.98 17.80
CA TRP A 26 -3.49 -4.49 17.92
C TRP A 26 -3.09 -4.27 19.36
N LYS A 27 -3.85 -3.45 20.09
CA LYS A 27 -3.57 -3.12 21.49
C LYS A 27 -4.87 -2.98 22.28
N GLY A 28 -5.10 -3.88 23.23
CA GLY A 28 -6.34 -3.91 24.00
C GLY A 28 -7.57 -4.08 23.09
N PRO A 29 -8.60 -3.21 23.16
CA PRO A 29 -9.76 -3.29 22.27
C PRO A 29 -9.51 -2.69 20.88
N TRP A 30 -8.38 -2.02 20.65
CA TRP A 30 -8.13 -1.25 19.43
C TRP A 30 -7.65 -2.12 18.27
N ARG A 31 -8.18 -1.83 17.08
CA ARG A 31 -7.92 -2.57 15.83
C ARG A 31 -7.35 -1.61 14.78
N TRP A 32 -6.03 -1.50 14.77
CA TRP A 32 -5.27 -0.70 13.81
C TRP A 32 -4.18 -1.56 13.20
N PHE A 33 -3.82 -1.30 11.94
CA PHE A 33 -2.69 -1.96 11.32
C PHE A 33 -1.39 -1.53 11.97
N ASP A 34 -0.57 -2.54 12.28
CA ASP A 34 0.83 -2.42 12.66
C ASP A 34 1.68 -3.11 11.60
N GLU A 35 2.95 -2.69 11.43
CA GLU A 35 3.87 -3.29 10.46
C GLU A 35 3.98 -4.82 10.64
N SER A 36 3.95 -5.30 11.89
CA SER A 36 3.98 -6.72 12.23
C SER A 36 2.74 -7.51 11.76
N MET A 37 1.67 -6.81 11.39
CA MET A 37 0.44 -7.42 10.91
C MET A 37 0.41 -7.65 9.39
N LEU A 38 1.39 -7.14 8.67
CA LEU A 38 1.37 -7.15 7.20
C LEU A 38 2.19 -8.33 6.66
N GLU A 39 1.70 -9.53 6.94
CA GLU A 39 2.20 -10.80 6.38
C GLU A 39 1.14 -11.38 5.44
N CYS A 40 1.50 -11.62 4.18
CA CYS A 40 0.62 -12.33 3.25
C CYS A 40 1.38 -13.26 2.31
N CYS A 41 2.40 -12.70 1.64
CA CYS A 41 3.06 -13.38 0.51
C CYS A 41 4.51 -13.77 0.87
N GLU A 42 5.08 -13.25 1.96
CA GLU A 42 6.39 -13.62 2.51
C GLU A 42 6.45 -13.43 4.05
N PRO A 43 7.29 -14.19 4.78
CA PRO A 43 7.52 -13.97 6.21
C PRO A 43 8.28 -12.66 6.48
N LEU A 44 7.98 -12.00 7.61
CA LEU A 44 8.63 -10.73 8.00
C LEU A 44 10.16 -10.85 8.10
N GLU A 45 10.71 -11.98 8.52
CA GLU A 45 12.16 -12.16 8.64
C GLU A 45 12.88 -12.02 7.29
N LYS A 46 12.27 -12.49 6.20
CA LYS A 46 12.84 -12.27 4.85
C LYS A 46 12.75 -10.81 4.43
N MET A 47 11.69 -10.11 4.85
CA MET A 47 11.53 -8.68 4.58
C MET A 47 12.51 -7.82 5.38
N LYS A 48 12.89 -8.23 6.60
CA LYS A 48 13.93 -7.54 7.39
C LYS A 48 15.28 -7.58 6.70
N ASP A 49 15.62 -8.71 6.11
CA ASP A 49 16.91 -8.90 5.42
C ASP A 49 16.96 -8.16 4.06
N LYS A 50 15.91 -8.31 3.23
CA LYS A 50 15.96 -7.88 1.82
C LYS A 50 15.08 -6.68 1.47
N GLY A 51 14.30 -6.18 2.44
CA GLY A 51 13.21 -5.24 2.18
C GLY A 51 12.05 -5.91 1.43
N ILE A 52 11.20 -5.08 0.82
CA ILE A 52 10.02 -5.52 0.10
C ILE A 52 9.95 -4.88 -1.28
N SER A 53 9.58 -5.67 -2.29
CA SER A 53 9.43 -5.17 -3.66
C SER A 53 8.08 -4.51 -3.90
N PHE A 54 7.99 -3.61 -4.89
CA PHE A 54 6.76 -2.88 -5.21
C PHE A 54 5.55 -3.81 -5.41
N GLY A 55 5.73 -4.91 -6.16
CA GLY A 55 4.65 -5.87 -6.40
C GLY A 55 4.17 -6.58 -5.14
N LYS A 56 5.05 -6.83 -4.17
CA LYS A 56 4.68 -7.44 -2.88
C LYS A 56 3.93 -6.47 -1.98
N VAL A 57 4.29 -5.18 -1.98
CA VAL A 57 3.50 -4.15 -1.25
C VAL A 57 2.09 -4.06 -1.84
N VAL A 58 1.95 -4.16 -3.16
CA VAL A 58 0.62 -4.24 -3.82
C VAL A 58 -0.14 -5.52 -3.40
N CYS A 59 0.53 -6.69 -3.36
CA CYS A 59 -0.03 -7.97 -2.84
C CYS A 59 -0.61 -7.78 -1.43
N LEU A 60 0.17 -7.16 -0.54
CA LEU A 60 -0.22 -6.89 0.84
C LEU A 60 -1.40 -5.92 0.92
N ALA A 61 -1.36 -4.81 0.19
CA ALA A 61 -2.43 -3.83 0.21
C ALA A 61 -3.79 -4.43 -0.20
N HIS A 62 -3.81 -5.28 -1.24
CA HIS A 62 -5.00 -6.03 -1.62
C HIS A 62 -5.45 -7.03 -0.55
N SER A 63 -4.51 -7.79 0.00
CA SER A 63 -4.81 -8.83 0.99
C SER A 63 -5.27 -8.25 2.33
N SER A 64 -4.88 -7.02 2.63
CA SER A 64 -5.38 -6.21 3.75
C SER A 64 -6.74 -5.56 3.49
N GLY A 65 -7.39 -5.86 2.36
CA GLY A 65 -8.75 -5.41 2.07
C GLY A 65 -8.86 -4.04 1.42
N ALA A 66 -7.78 -3.47 0.87
CA ALA A 66 -7.84 -2.22 0.13
C ALA A 66 -8.08 -2.43 -1.37
N LYS A 67 -8.70 -1.44 -2.03
CA LYS A 67 -8.67 -1.30 -3.49
C LYS A 67 -7.37 -0.60 -3.88
N VAL A 68 -6.62 -1.19 -4.81
CA VAL A 68 -5.29 -0.72 -5.20
C VAL A 68 -5.21 -0.60 -6.73
N GLU A 69 -4.67 0.51 -7.20
CA GLU A 69 -4.25 0.71 -8.59
C GLU A 69 -2.76 1.07 -8.58
N ALA A 70 -1.94 0.29 -9.28
CA ALA A 70 -0.49 0.40 -9.19
C ALA A 70 0.13 0.67 -10.57
N PHE A 71 0.99 1.69 -10.63
CA PHE A 71 1.60 2.16 -11.86
C PHE A 71 3.11 2.19 -11.71
N ARG A 72 3.81 1.51 -12.61
CA ARG A 72 5.24 1.79 -12.83
C ARG A 72 5.37 3.02 -13.72
N THR A 73 6.50 3.71 -13.65
CA THR A 73 6.70 4.94 -14.43
C THR A 73 6.66 4.70 -15.94
N ASN A 74 6.99 3.50 -16.43
CA ASN A 74 6.83 3.14 -17.86
C ASN A 74 5.39 2.75 -18.25
N GLN A 75 4.43 2.80 -17.32
CA GLN A 75 3.02 2.49 -17.54
C GLN A 75 2.13 3.73 -17.32
N SER A 76 2.73 4.90 -17.09
CA SER A 76 2.05 6.15 -16.75
C SER A 76 2.91 7.33 -17.24
N THR A 77 2.41 8.55 -17.08
CA THR A 77 3.15 9.78 -17.38
C THR A 77 3.30 10.65 -16.13
N ILE A 78 4.22 11.62 -16.17
CA ILE A 78 4.35 12.60 -15.09
C ILE A 78 3.07 13.43 -14.90
N ASP A 79 2.32 13.68 -15.98
CA ASP A 79 1.07 14.45 -15.90
C ASP A 79 -0.04 13.64 -15.24
N ASP A 80 -0.12 12.33 -15.53
CA ASP A 80 -1.03 11.43 -14.82
C ASP A 80 -0.64 11.29 -13.35
N PHE A 81 0.66 11.24 -13.06
CA PHE A 81 1.15 11.26 -11.69
C PHE A 81 0.76 12.55 -10.96
N ARG A 82 0.95 13.73 -11.58
CA ARG A 82 0.54 15.03 -11.03
C ARG A 82 -0.96 15.05 -10.71
N LYS A 83 -1.80 14.62 -11.65
CA LYS A 83 -3.26 14.51 -11.46
C LYS A 83 -3.61 13.65 -10.25
N ASN A 84 -2.95 12.51 -10.10
CA ASN A 84 -3.17 11.63 -8.96
C ASN A 84 -2.67 12.22 -7.63
N VAL A 85 -1.51 12.88 -7.62
CA VAL A 85 -0.98 13.57 -6.43
C VAL A 85 -1.94 14.68 -5.97
N MET A 86 -2.46 15.48 -6.89
CA MET A 86 -3.48 16.49 -6.61
C MET A 86 -4.74 15.85 -6.02
N LYS A 87 -5.27 14.82 -6.67
CA LYS A 87 -6.48 14.11 -6.21
C LYS A 87 -6.32 13.49 -4.82
N CYS A 88 -5.17 12.87 -4.53
CA CYS A 88 -4.88 12.31 -3.21
C CYS A 88 -4.75 13.40 -2.13
N SER A 89 -4.28 14.59 -2.50
CA SER A 89 -4.08 15.69 -1.55
C SER A 89 -5.39 16.39 -1.15
N THR A 90 -6.47 16.16 -1.89
CA THR A 90 -7.80 16.75 -1.63
C THR A 90 -8.85 15.72 -1.24
N SER A 91 -8.46 14.47 -1.00
CA SER A 91 -9.37 13.36 -0.71
C SER A 91 -9.08 12.72 0.65
N ASP A 92 -10.15 12.38 1.36
CA ASP A 92 -10.12 11.65 2.64
C ASP A 92 -10.17 10.12 2.46
N ASN A 93 -10.62 9.64 1.29
CA ASN A 93 -10.81 8.21 1.01
C ASN A 93 -9.85 7.63 -0.05
N PHE A 94 -8.82 8.38 -0.43
CA PHE A 94 -7.96 8.05 -1.56
C PHE A 94 -6.55 8.59 -1.31
N HIS A 95 -5.56 7.70 -1.18
CA HIS A 95 -4.19 8.05 -0.84
C HIS A 95 -3.18 7.39 -1.76
N MET A 96 -1.95 7.88 -1.72
CA MET A 96 -0.86 7.42 -2.59
C MET A 96 0.36 7.03 -1.77
N ILE A 97 1.00 5.92 -2.16
CA ILE A 97 2.35 5.56 -1.74
C ILE A 97 3.25 5.56 -2.97
N SER A 98 4.38 6.25 -2.89
CA SER A 98 5.41 6.23 -3.93
C SER A 98 6.59 5.37 -3.50
N THR A 99 7.21 4.69 -4.46
CA THR A 99 8.52 4.06 -4.30
C THR A 99 9.54 4.69 -5.23
N TYR A 100 10.66 5.12 -4.66
CA TYR A 100 11.66 5.94 -5.34
C TYR A 100 13.07 5.60 -4.88
N HIS A 101 14.07 6.05 -5.64
CA HIS A 101 15.48 5.87 -5.30
C HIS A 101 16.05 7.12 -4.60
N ARG A 102 16.44 6.99 -3.33
CA ARG A 102 16.95 8.10 -2.50
C ARG A 102 18.19 8.79 -3.07
N GLY A 103 19.04 8.08 -3.80
CA GLY A 103 20.22 8.65 -4.44
C GLY A 103 19.91 9.82 -5.38
N VAL A 104 18.72 9.86 -6.00
CA VAL A 104 18.29 10.99 -6.85
C VAL A 104 18.09 12.26 -6.03
N PHE A 105 17.72 12.14 -4.76
CA PHE A 105 17.59 13.25 -3.81
C PHE A 105 18.90 13.57 -3.09
N LYS A 106 20.01 12.93 -3.47
CA LYS A 106 21.28 12.97 -2.72
C LYS A 106 21.13 12.54 -1.26
N GLN A 107 20.12 11.72 -0.97
CA GLN A 107 19.93 11.10 0.34
C GLN A 107 20.66 9.75 0.38
N THR A 108 21.05 9.32 1.58
CA THR A 108 21.74 8.04 1.73
C THR A 108 20.75 6.87 1.65
N GLY A 109 21.19 5.75 1.09
CA GLY A 109 20.35 4.56 0.85
C GLY A 109 19.83 4.47 -0.59
N THR A 110 19.13 3.38 -0.89
CA THR A 110 18.67 3.05 -2.26
C THR A 110 17.15 3.20 -2.39
N GLY A 111 16.41 2.11 -2.57
CA GLY A 111 14.95 2.12 -2.70
C GLY A 111 14.26 2.48 -1.39
N HIS A 112 13.19 3.25 -1.48
CA HIS A 112 12.37 3.63 -0.34
C HIS A 112 10.89 3.70 -0.71
N PHE A 113 10.01 3.57 0.27
CA PHE A 113 8.56 3.76 0.15
C PHE A 113 8.12 4.82 1.15
N SER A 114 7.23 5.71 0.74
CA SER A 114 6.57 6.65 1.65
C SER A 114 5.24 7.14 1.10
N PRO A 115 4.25 7.45 1.95
CA PRO A 115 3.03 8.13 1.53
C PRO A 115 3.32 9.54 1.02
N ILE A 116 2.51 9.98 0.05
CA ILE A 116 2.47 11.39 -0.37
C ILE A 116 1.38 12.09 0.44
N GLY A 117 1.78 13.09 1.23
CA GLY A 117 0.92 13.77 2.20
C GLY A 117 0.29 15.07 1.71
N GLY A 118 0.72 15.58 0.56
CA GLY A 118 0.19 16.84 0.05
C GLY A 118 0.87 17.31 -1.23
N TYR A 119 0.28 18.35 -1.82
CA TYR A 119 0.73 18.98 -3.05
C TYR A 119 0.74 20.49 -2.91
N ASN A 120 1.82 21.14 -3.35
CA ASN A 120 1.92 22.58 -3.47
C ASN A 120 1.87 22.94 -4.96
N ALA A 121 0.75 23.52 -5.39
CA ALA A 121 0.51 23.85 -6.81
C ALA A 121 1.39 25.01 -7.32
N GLU A 122 1.67 26.01 -6.47
CA GLU A 122 2.47 27.18 -6.84
C GLU A 122 3.90 26.79 -7.25
N ARG A 123 4.49 25.81 -6.56
CA ARG A 123 5.88 25.37 -6.75
C ARG A 123 6.02 23.99 -7.38
N ASP A 124 4.91 23.37 -7.78
CA ASP A 124 4.83 21.98 -8.26
C ASP A 124 5.62 20.99 -7.38
N MET A 125 5.32 20.95 -6.08
CA MET A 125 6.01 20.10 -5.10
C MET A 125 5.08 19.07 -4.45
N ALA A 126 5.61 17.89 -4.17
CA ALA A 126 4.95 16.85 -3.38
C ALA A 126 5.56 16.75 -1.98
N LEU A 127 4.72 16.59 -0.96
CA LEU A 127 5.14 16.34 0.41
C LEU A 127 5.32 14.83 0.62
N ILE A 128 6.54 14.40 0.89
CA ILE A 128 6.84 13.03 1.28
C ILE A 128 6.72 12.92 2.81
N LEU A 129 5.87 12.02 3.28
CA LEU A 129 5.78 11.66 4.70
C LEU A 129 6.78 10.55 5.01
N ASP A 130 8.06 10.90 5.07
CA ASP A 130 9.16 9.93 5.17
C ASP A 130 9.02 9.04 6.41
N VAL A 131 8.79 7.74 6.18
CA VAL A 131 8.56 6.76 7.25
C VAL A 131 9.85 6.34 7.96
N ALA A 132 11.02 6.60 7.37
CA ALA A 132 12.31 6.44 8.03
C ALA A 132 12.62 7.64 8.93
N ARG A 133 11.74 7.90 9.91
CA ARG A 133 11.80 9.05 10.83
C ARG A 133 13.09 9.14 11.66
N PHE A 134 13.81 8.03 11.78
CA PHE A 134 15.14 8.00 12.40
C PHE A 134 16.23 8.65 11.52
N LYS A 135 15.91 9.00 10.27
CA LYS A 135 16.88 9.43 9.26
C LYS A 135 16.52 10.76 8.62
N TYR A 136 15.27 10.94 8.23
CA TYR A 136 14.81 12.14 7.55
C TYR A 136 13.42 12.56 8.04
N PRO A 137 13.15 13.86 8.19
CA PRO A 137 11.81 14.37 8.45
C PRO A 137 10.94 14.30 7.18
N PRO A 138 9.61 14.50 7.30
CA PRO A 138 8.78 14.85 6.16
C PRO A 138 9.36 16.04 5.40
N HIS A 139 9.39 15.98 4.08
CA HIS A 139 10.03 16.98 3.25
C HIS A 139 9.33 17.16 1.90
N TRP A 140 9.40 18.39 1.39
CA TRP A 140 8.90 18.75 0.07
C TRP A 140 9.96 18.47 -0.99
N VAL A 141 9.53 17.91 -2.12
CA VAL A 141 10.38 17.71 -3.30
C VAL A 141 9.67 18.23 -4.55
N PRO A 142 10.40 18.79 -5.53
CA PRO A 142 9.81 19.07 -6.84
C PRO A 142 9.20 17.79 -7.43
N LEU A 143 7.99 17.89 -7.98
CA LEU A 143 7.26 16.73 -8.50
C LEU A 143 8.05 16.03 -9.60
N LYS A 144 8.71 16.80 -10.47
CA LYS A 144 9.60 16.28 -11.50
C LYS A 144 10.75 15.47 -10.93
N LEU A 145 11.38 15.95 -9.85
CA LEU A 145 12.47 15.24 -9.20
C LEU A 145 11.98 13.92 -8.57
N LEU A 146 10.79 13.91 -7.96
CA LEU A 146 10.17 12.69 -7.46
C LEU A 146 9.87 11.70 -8.60
N TRP A 147 9.31 12.17 -9.71
CA TRP A 147 9.07 11.34 -10.89
C TRP A 147 10.37 10.70 -11.40
N ASP A 148 11.44 11.48 -11.55
CA ASP A 148 12.74 10.97 -12.00
C ASP A 148 13.34 9.96 -10.99
N ALA A 149 13.09 10.14 -9.69
CA ALA A 149 13.48 9.18 -8.66
C ALA A 149 12.68 7.87 -8.71
N MET A 150 11.40 7.92 -9.08
CA MET A 150 10.58 6.74 -9.37
C MET A 150 10.96 6.10 -10.72
N ASP A 151 11.47 6.87 -11.66
CA ASP A 151 11.85 6.40 -13.00
C ASP A 151 13.21 5.67 -13.03
N SER A 152 13.49 4.94 -11.95
CA SER A 152 14.70 4.18 -11.73
C SER A 152 14.38 2.68 -11.64
N ILE A 153 15.31 1.84 -12.09
CA ILE A 153 15.15 0.39 -12.02
C ILE A 153 15.43 -0.10 -10.59
N ASP A 154 14.53 -0.90 -10.05
CA ASP A 154 14.78 -1.72 -8.86
C ASP A 154 15.57 -2.96 -9.27
N GLN A 155 16.85 -2.98 -8.91
CA GLN A 155 17.79 -4.05 -9.27
C GLN A 155 17.34 -5.44 -8.79
N SER A 156 16.57 -5.51 -7.69
CA SER A 156 16.08 -6.80 -7.17
C SER A 156 15.00 -7.45 -8.04
N THR A 157 14.31 -6.65 -8.86
CA THR A 157 13.22 -7.13 -9.72
C THR A 157 13.44 -6.88 -11.21
N GLY A 158 14.42 -6.06 -11.58
CA GLY A 158 14.65 -5.62 -12.96
C GLY A 158 13.54 -4.72 -13.51
N ARG A 159 12.62 -4.24 -12.66
CA ARG A 159 11.47 -3.41 -13.07
C ARG A 159 11.61 -1.99 -12.55
N ARG A 160 11.05 -1.02 -13.27
CA ARG A 160 11.00 0.38 -12.82
C ARG A 160 10.16 0.51 -11.55
N ARG A 161 10.53 1.44 -10.66
CA ARG A 161 9.70 1.82 -9.51
C ARG A 161 8.45 2.58 -9.97
N GLY A 162 7.74 3.25 -9.06
CA GLY A 162 6.44 3.86 -9.37
C GLY A 162 5.63 4.19 -8.13
N PHE A 163 4.31 4.23 -8.29
CA PHE A 163 3.38 4.62 -7.23
C PHE A 163 2.13 3.74 -7.25
N MET A 164 1.47 3.66 -6.10
CA MET A 164 0.18 2.99 -5.97
C MET A 164 -0.84 3.92 -5.34
N LEU A 165 -2.07 3.85 -5.85
CA LEU A 165 -3.25 4.53 -5.37
C LEU A 165 -4.04 3.53 -4.54
N ILE A 166 -4.42 3.92 -3.33
CA ILE A 166 -5.07 3.06 -2.35
C ILE A 166 -6.33 3.75 -1.88
N SER A 167 -7.44 3.01 -1.88
CA SER A 167 -8.73 3.47 -1.41
C SER A 167 -9.48 2.35 -0.69
N ARG A 168 -10.52 2.73 0.07
CA ARG A 168 -11.48 1.74 0.54
C ARG A 168 -12.18 1.12 -0.67
N PRO A 169 -12.33 -0.20 -0.75
CA PRO A 169 -13.20 -0.78 -1.77
C PRO A 169 -14.60 -0.22 -1.60
N HIS A 170 -15.23 0.15 -2.71
CA HIS A 170 -16.65 0.44 -2.73
C HIS A 170 -17.38 -0.88 -2.45
N ARG A 171 -17.71 -1.12 -1.19
CA ARG A 171 -18.63 -2.17 -0.79
C ARG A 171 -20.00 -1.51 -0.70
N GLU A 172 -20.85 -1.80 -1.67
CA GLU A 172 -22.30 -1.74 -1.42
C GLU A 172 -22.55 -2.46 -0.08
N PRO A 173 -23.39 -1.92 0.83
CA PRO A 173 -23.72 -2.57 2.10
C PRO A 173 -24.57 -3.83 1.90
N GLY A 174 -24.16 -4.72 1.00
CA GLY A 174 -24.63 -6.08 0.85
C GLY A 174 -23.57 -7.03 1.40
N LEU A 175 -24.00 -7.95 2.26
CA LEU A 175 -23.22 -9.07 2.79
C LEU A 175 -22.59 -9.88 1.64
N LEU A 176 -21.36 -9.56 1.25
CA LEU A 176 -20.58 -10.35 0.31
C LEU A 176 -19.34 -10.87 1.03
N TYR A 177 -19.39 -12.15 1.37
CA TYR A 177 -18.24 -12.92 1.81
C TYR A 177 -17.43 -13.30 0.57
N THR A 178 -16.16 -12.91 0.51
CA THR A 178 -15.21 -13.41 -0.49
C THR A 178 -14.64 -14.74 -0.04
N LEU A 179 -14.93 -15.81 -0.78
CA LEU A 179 -14.31 -17.12 -0.60
C LEU A 179 -12.95 -17.13 -1.32
N SER A 180 -11.87 -17.34 -0.57
CA SER A 180 -10.52 -17.51 -1.14
C SER A 180 -10.34 -18.94 -1.65
N CYS A 181 -10.23 -19.14 -2.96
CA CYS A 181 -9.97 -20.46 -3.56
C CYS A 181 -8.47 -20.77 -3.70
N LYS A 182 -7.62 -20.18 -2.86
CA LYS A 182 -6.16 -20.35 -2.94
C LYS A 182 -5.66 -21.69 -2.35
N ASP A 183 -6.48 -22.36 -1.54
CA ASP A 183 -6.22 -23.68 -0.97
C ASP A 183 -7.51 -24.51 -0.92
N GLU A 184 -7.45 -25.82 -0.63
CA GLU A 184 -8.63 -26.70 -0.67
C GLU A 184 -9.68 -26.45 0.43
N SER A 185 -9.47 -25.48 1.34
CA SER A 185 -10.44 -25.16 2.40
C SER A 185 -11.77 -24.63 1.86
N TRP A 186 -11.79 -24.12 0.62
CA TRP A 186 -13.03 -23.64 -0.01
C TRP A 186 -14.04 -24.77 -0.27
N ASN A 187 -13.59 -26.04 -0.38
CA ASN A 187 -14.46 -27.18 -0.65
C ASN A 187 -15.48 -27.43 0.47
N SER A 188 -15.06 -27.29 1.73
CA SER A 188 -15.96 -27.48 2.88
C SER A 188 -16.98 -26.35 2.98
N ILE A 189 -16.57 -25.12 2.69
CA ILE A 189 -17.46 -23.95 2.66
C ILE A 189 -18.45 -24.05 1.51
N ALA A 190 -18.01 -24.48 0.31
CA ALA A 190 -18.90 -24.72 -0.82
C ALA A 190 -19.94 -25.80 -0.52
N LYS A 191 -19.54 -26.88 0.17
CA LYS A 191 -20.47 -27.92 0.64
C LYS A 191 -21.50 -27.35 1.62
N TYR A 192 -21.06 -26.62 2.64
CA TYR A 192 -21.94 -25.98 3.62
C TYR A 192 -22.96 -25.04 2.97
N LEU A 193 -22.50 -24.17 2.07
CA LEU A 193 -23.36 -23.22 1.35
C LEU A 193 -24.36 -23.92 0.42
N LYS A 194 -24.01 -25.07 -0.16
CA LYS A 194 -24.87 -25.81 -1.10
C LYS A 194 -25.85 -26.74 -0.40
N GLU A 195 -25.44 -27.37 0.70
CA GLU A 195 -26.21 -28.45 1.33
C GLU A 195 -26.92 -27.99 2.61
N ASP A 196 -26.24 -27.20 3.45
CA ASP A 196 -26.72 -26.89 4.80
C ASP A 196 -27.48 -25.56 4.85
N VAL A 197 -26.97 -24.52 4.17
CA VAL A 197 -27.64 -23.21 4.16
C VAL A 197 -29.07 -23.29 3.61
N PRO A 198 -29.36 -23.94 2.47
CA PRO A 198 -30.74 -24.05 1.98
C PRO A 198 -31.68 -24.68 2.99
N ARG A 199 -31.22 -25.66 3.78
CA ARG A 199 -32.03 -26.28 4.85
C ARG A 199 -32.28 -25.34 6.02
N LEU A 200 -31.31 -24.51 6.37
CA LEU A 200 -31.40 -23.54 7.47
C LEU A 200 -32.27 -22.33 7.13
N VAL A 201 -32.35 -21.93 5.86
CA VAL A 201 -33.18 -20.79 5.42
C VAL A 201 -34.56 -21.17 4.87
N SER A 202 -34.88 -22.47 4.79
CA SER A 202 -36.21 -22.96 4.38
C SER A 202 -37.11 -23.41 5.54
N SER A 203 -36.61 -23.26 6.77
CA SER A 203 -37.38 -23.34 8.04
C SER A 203 -37.75 -21.95 8.54
#